data_AF-A0A932G0Q0-F1
#
_entry.id   AF-A0A932G0Q0-F1
#
_cell.length_a   1.000
_cell.length_b   1.000
_cell.length_c   1.000
_cell.angle_alpha   90.00
_cell.angle_beta   90.00
_cell.angle_gamma   90.00
#
_symmetry.space_group_name_H-M   'P 1'
#
loop_
_entity.id
_entity.type
_entity.pdbx_description
1 polymer ?
#
loop_
_entity_poly.entity_id
_entity_poly.type
_entity_poly.pdbx_seq_one_letter_code
_entity_poly.pdbx_strand_id
1 'polypeptide(L)'
;MERANPSRAIGAGFLATLVMTILAYLAPNMGMPPMDFAAMLGTFLTGRAAPPGSGVWWLGMIVHFIDGTIIFPLIYAYLLYPVLPGRPWLKGVLWGLILWALSGALAMPVMGLGFFAAGAARRGLVILGSLLAHIVYGAILGSIAGPQATRVAQVREERRAA
;
A
#
# COMPACT_ATOMS: atom_id res chain seq x y z
N MET A 1 -23.79 1.31 8.28
CA MET A 1 -22.65 0.97 7.39
C MET A 1 -21.37 1.13 8.20
N GLU A 2 -20.60 0.06 8.33
CA GLU A 2 -19.29 0.08 9.00
C GLU A 2 -18.35 1.02 8.24
N ARG A 3 -17.66 1.91 8.94
CA ARG A 3 -16.75 2.90 8.34
C ARG A 3 -15.40 2.83 9.06
N ALA A 4 -14.31 2.95 8.30
CA ALA A 4 -12.94 2.96 8.83
C ALA A 4 -12.52 4.38 9.23
N ASN A 5 -11.77 4.52 10.33
CA ASN A 5 -11.32 5.83 10.80
C ASN A 5 -10.24 6.41 9.87
N PRO A 6 -10.47 7.56 9.21
CA PRO A 6 -9.53 8.10 8.22
C PRO A 6 -8.15 8.41 8.79
N SER A 7 -8.06 9.00 9.99
CA SER A 7 -6.78 9.32 10.63
C SER A 7 -6.00 8.05 10.99
N ARG A 8 -6.69 7.01 11.46
CA ARG A 8 -6.07 5.70 11.71
C ARG A 8 -5.65 5.02 10.43
N ALA A 9 -6.45 5.12 9.36
CA ALA A 9 -6.11 4.57 8.05
C ALA A 9 -4.86 5.25 7.48
N ILE A 10 -4.76 6.58 7.58
CA ILE A 10 -3.57 7.32 7.16
C ILE A 10 -2.33 6.88 7.96
N GLY A 11 -2.42 6.85 9.30
CA GLY A 11 -1.30 6.40 10.14
C GLY A 11 -0.89 4.96 9.86
N ALA A 12 -1.85 4.07 9.60
CA ALA A 12 -1.60 2.69 9.23
C ALA A 12 -0.96 2.57 7.86
N GLY A 13 -1.44 3.35 6.88
CA GLY A 13 -0.88 3.42 5.54
C GLY A 13 0.57 3.91 5.55
N PHE A 14 0.88 4.92 6.35
CA PHE A 14 2.25 5.38 6.56
C PHE A 14 3.16 4.26 7.07
N LEU A 15 2.74 3.58 8.15
CA LEU A 15 3.51 2.47 8.74
C LEU A 15 3.68 1.32 7.74
N ALA A 16 2.61 0.95 7.05
CA ALA A 16 2.62 -0.11 6.04
C ALA A 16 3.55 0.24 4.87
N THR A 17 3.52 1.50 4.41
CA THR A 17 4.40 2.01 3.35
C THR A 17 5.86 1.98 3.79
N LEU A 18 6.15 2.40 5.02
CA LEU A 18 7.51 2.35 5.57
C LEU A 18 8.05 0.91 5.57
N VAL A 19 7.27 -0.05 6.06
CA VAL A 19 7.64 -1.48 6.04
C VAL A 19 7.88 -1.97 4.61
N MET A 20 6.96 -1.67 3.69
CA MET A 20 7.06 -2.09 2.29
C MET A 20 8.29 -1.49 1.59
N THR A 21 8.60 -0.22 1.85
CA THR A 21 9.78 0.46 1.32
C THR A 21 11.05 -0.24 1.81
N ILE A 22 11.16 -0.53 3.11
CA ILE A 22 12.32 -1.26 3.66
C ILE A 22 12.46 -2.62 2.96
N LEU A 23 11.37 -3.38 2.82
CA LEU A 23 11.40 -4.68 2.16
C LEU A 23 11.83 -4.59 0.70
N ALA A 24 11.40 -3.56 -0.03
CA ALA A 24 11.76 -3.38 -1.43
C ALA A 24 13.25 -3.07 -1.63
N TYR A 25 13.85 -2.22 -0.78
CA TYR A 25 15.28 -1.92 -0.84
C TYR A 25 16.16 -3.08 -0.32
N LEU A 26 15.59 -3.98 0.49
CA LEU A 26 16.26 -5.23 0.89
C LEU A 26 16.07 -6.38 -0.12
N ALA A 27 15.11 -6.28 -1.04
CA ALA A 27 14.80 -7.33 -2.01
C ALA A 27 16.01 -7.79 -2.86
N PRO A 28 16.95 -6.92 -3.27
CA PRO A 28 18.17 -7.34 -3.96
C PRO A 28 19.03 -8.32 -3.16
N ASN A 29 19.09 -8.17 -1.83
CA ASN A 29 19.84 -9.09 -0.95
C ASN A 29 19.23 -10.50 -0.92
N MET A 30 17.97 -10.63 -1.36
CA MET A 30 17.25 -11.90 -1.50
C MET A 30 17.31 -12.46 -2.94
N GLY A 31 18.06 -11.81 -3.84
CA GLY A 31 18.22 -12.21 -5.23
C GLY A 31 17.11 -11.71 -6.17
N MET A 32 16.26 -10.78 -5.73
CA MET A 32 15.30 -10.10 -6.61
C MET A 32 15.99 -8.94 -7.36
N PRO A 33 15.50 -8.53 -8.55
CA PRO A 33 15.95 -7.29 -9.16
C PRO A 33 15.66 -6.07 -8.26
N PRO A 34 16.44 -4.98 -8.37
CA PRO A 34 16.14 -3.73 -7.66
C PRO A 34 14.74 -3.22 -7.96
N MET A 35 13.95 -2.98 -6.90
CA MET A 35 12.60 -2.42 -6.98
C MET A 35 12.60 -0.97 -6.49
N ASP A 36 13.23 -0.08 -7.25
CA ASP A 36 13.33 1.34 -6.88
C ASP A 36 12.05 2.11 -7.28
N PHE A 37 11.07 2.13 -6.37
CA PHE A 37 9.81 2.83 -6.58
C PHE A 37 9.99 4.34 -6.76
N ALA A 38 10.99 4.93 -6.10
CA ALA A 38 11.26 6.35 -6.18
C ALA A 38 11.82 6.72 -7.55
N ALA A 39 12.75 5.91 -8.09
CA ALA A 39 13.20 6.09 -9.47
C ALA A 39 12.03 5.90 -10.46
N MET A 40 11.24 4.84 -10.30
CA MET A 40 10.09 4.55 -11.17
C MET A 40 9.10 5.72 -11.21
N LEU A 41 8.58 6.16 -10.05
CA LEU A 41 7.58 7.22 -9.97
C LEU A 41 8.16 8.58 -10.39
N GLY A 42 9.40 8.88 -10.00
CA GLY A 42 10.07 10.11 -10.39
C GLY A 42 10.24 10.22 -11.89
N THR A 43 10.70 9.15 -12.54
CA THR A 43 10.81 9.09 -14.00
C THR A 43 9.45 9.11 -14.68
N PHE A 44 8.45 8.38 -14.16
CA PHE A 44 7.10 8.38 -14.71
C PHE A 44 6.45 9.77 -14.72
N LEU A 45 6.62 10.54 -13.64
CA LEU A 45 6.03 11.88 -13.50
C LEU A 45 6.73 12.95 -14.34
N THR A 46 8.04 12.83 -14.52
CA THR A 46 8.86 13.91 -15.10
C THR A 46 9.39 13.61 -16.50
N GLY A 47 9.35 12.34 -16.92
CA GLY A 47 10.01 11.87 -18.14
C GLY A 47 11.55 11.91 -18.07
N ARG A 48 12.13 12.18 -16.90
CA ARG A 48 13.59 12.33 -16.71
C ARG A 48 14.16 11.16 -15.94
N ALA A 49 15.42 10.84 -16.20
CA ALA A 49 16.15 9.88 -15.38
C ALA A 49 16.13 10.32 -13.91
N ALA A 50 15.89 9.37 -13.01
CA ALA A 50 15.83 9.60 -11.57
C ALA A 50 16.95 8.81 -10.85
N PRO A 51 18.23 9.17 -11.02
CA PRO A 51 19.31 8.54 -10.25
C PRO A 51 19.04 8.63 -8.75
N PRO A 52 19.42 7.60 -7.95
CA PRO A 52 19.27 7.63 -6.51
C PRO A 52 19.80 8.91 -5.87
N GLY A 53 18.99 9.54 -5.01
CA GLY A 53 19.33 10.79 -4.31
C GLY A 53 19.14 12.07 -5.12
N SER A 54 18.82 12.00 -6.42
CA SER A 54 18.46 13.18 -7.21
C SER A 54 17.13 13.81 -6.77
N GLY A 55 16.89 15.08 -7.14
CA GLY A 55 15.61 15.75 -6.86
C GLY A 55 14.41 15.02 -7.49
N VAL A 56 14.58 14.42 -8.68
CA VAL A 56 13.54 13.62 -9.35
C VAL A 56 13.27 12.34 -8.58
N TRP A 57 14.31 11.70 -8.04
CA TRP A 57 14.16 10.51 -7.20
C TRP A 57 13.41 10.82 -5.91
N TRP A 58 13.75 11.92 -5.22
CA TRP A 58 13.03 12.35 -4.01
C TRP A 58 11.58 12.72 -4.29
N LEU A 59 11.29 13.34 -5.44
CA LEU A 59 9.91 13.56 -5.88
C LEU A 59 9.14 12.25 -6.02
N GLY A 60 9.74 11.23 -6.64
CA GLY A 60 9.15 9.90 -6.73
C GLY A 60 8.93 9.25 -5.36
N MET A 61 9.87 9.43 -4.42
CA MET A 61 9.70 8.94 -3.04
C MET A 61 8.54 9.64 -2.32
N ILE A 62 8.38 10.95 -2.51
CA ILE A 62 7.25 11.70 -1.96
C ILE A 62 5.93 11.14 -2.51
N VAL A 63 5.85 10.88 -3.82
CA VAL A 63 4.65 10.31 -4.44
C VAL A 63 4.38 8.90 -3.92
N HIS A 64 5.40 8.05 -3.79
CA HIS A 64 5.27 6.71 -3.19
C HIS A 64 4.62 6.77 -1.80
N PHE A 65 5.08 7.70 -0.96
CA PHE A 65 4.49 7.90 0.36
C PHE A 65 3.11 8.52 0.31
N ILE A 66 2.80 9.44 -0.60
CA ILE A 66 1.44 9.98 -0.79
C ILE A 66 0.47 8.86 -1.17
N ASP A 67 0.85 8.01 -2.13
CA ASP A 67 0.03 6.89 -2.59
C ASP A 67 -0.25 5.91 -1.45
N GLY A 68 0.82 5.45 -0.77
CA GLY A 68 0.74 4.47 0.29
C GLY A 68 0.18 4.98 1.62
N THR A 69 0.24 6.28 1.89
CA THR A 69 -0.19 6.89 3.16
C THR A 69 -1.56 7.56 3.06
N ILE A 70 -1.89 8.12 1.90
CA ILE A 70 -3.10 8.95 1.75
C ILE A 70 -4.04 8.29 0.73
N ILE A 71 -3.60 8.10 -0.51
CA ILE A 71 -4.52 7.72 -1.59
C ILE A 71 -5.10 6.31 -1.34
N PHE A 72 -4.26 5.29 -1.24
CA PHE A 72 -4.71 3.92 -1.05
C PHE A 72 -5.45 3.70 0.28
N PRO A 73 -4.99 4.24 1.42
CA PRO A 73 -5.72 4.12 2.68
C PRO A 73 -7.09 4.79 2.68
N LEU A 74 -7.24 5.95 2.02
CA LEU A 74 -8.54 6.62 1.94
C LEU A 74 -9.49 5.93 0.97
N ILE A 75 -8.99 5.41 -0.16
CA ILE A 75 -9.77 4.53 -1.05
C ILE A 75 -10.28 3.32 -0.25
N TYR A 76 -9.37 2.66 0.48
CA TYR A 76 -9.74 1.55 1.36
C TYR A 76 -10.81 1.96 2.37
N ALA A 77 -10.60 3.06 3.11
CA ALA A 77 -11.47 3.45 4.20
C ALA A 77 -12.87 3.86 3.76
N TYR A 78 -13.00 4.56 2.63
CA TYR A 78 -14.27 5.11 2.17
C TYR A 78 -15.02 4.21 1.20
N LEU A 79 -14.32 3.54 0.29
CA LEU A 79 -14.94 2.80 -0.82
C LEU A 79 -15.00 1.30 -0.55
N LEU A 80 -13.91 0.72 -0.03
CA LEU A 80 -13.77 -0.75 0.04
C LEU A 80 -14.12 -1.33 1.41
N TYR A 81 -13.78 -0.66 2.52
CA TYR A 81 -14.04 -1.13 3.88
C TYR A 81 -15.51 -1.47 4.14
N PRO A 82 -16.50 -0.68 3.66
CA PRO A 82 -17.92 -0.99 3.88
C PRO A 82 -18.42 -2.20 3.10
N VAL A 83 -17.77 -2.56 1.98
CA VAL A 83 -18.24 -3.60 1.04
C VAL A 83 -17.46 -4.90 1.13
N LEU A 84 -16.19 -4.86 1.56
CA LEU A 84 -15.37 -6.06 1.69
C LEU A 84 -15.86 -6.92 2.86
N PRO A 85 -15.95 -8.26 2.68
CA PRO A 85 -16.43 -9.16 3.72
C PRO A 85 -15.36 -9.43 4.79
N GLY A 86 -15.81 -9.91 5.95
CA GLY A 86 -14.95 -10.44 7.00
C GLY A 86 -14.46 -9.42 8.02
N ARG A 87 -13.48 -9.83 8.83
CA ARG A 87 -12.90 -9.05 9.93
C ARG A 87 -11.98 -7.94 9.38
N PRO A 88 -11.70 -6.86 10.14
CA PRO A 88 -10.93 -5.71 9.64
C PRO A 88 -9.58 -6.06 9.01
N TRP A 89 -8.82 -6.99 9.61
CA TRP A 89 -7.54 -7.45 9.05
C TRP A 89 -7.72 -8.18 7.70
N LEU A 90 -8.77 -8.98 7.55
CA LEU A 90 -9.08 -9.72 6.32
C LEU A 90 -9.52 -8.76 5.22
N LYS A 91 -10.35 -7.76 5.52
CA LYS A 91 -10.69 -6.68 4.58
C LYS A 91 -9.43 -5.98 4.07
N GLY A 92 -8.48 -5.72 4.97
CA GLY A 92 -7.18 -5.17 4.63
C GLY A 92 -6.38 -6.09 3.70
N VAL A 93 -6.30 -7.39 3.99
CA VAL A 93 -5.64 -8.37 3.12
C VAL A 93 -6.28 -8.41 1.73
N LEU A 94 -7.61 -8.42 1.63
CA LEU A 94 -8.32 -8.38 0.34
C LEU A 94 -7.97 -7.11 -0.45
N TRP A 95 -7.86 -5.96 0.21
CA TRP A 95 -7.37 -4.74 -0.41
C TRP A 95 -5.91 -4.85 -0.87
N GLY A 96 -5.04 -5.45 -0.06
CA GLY A 96 -3.67 -5.79 -0.44
C GLY A 96 -3.61 -6.66 -1.70
N LEU A 97 -4.48 -7.66 -1.83
CA LEU A 97 -4.55 -8.49 -3.04
C LEU A 97 -4.98 -7.70 -4.29
N ILE A 98 -5.91 -6.75 -4.15
CA ILE A 98 -6.29 -5.85 -5.24
C ILE A 98 -5.09 -5.00 -5.66
N LEU A 99 -4.41 -4.37 -4.70
CA LEU A 99 -3.20 -3.57 -4.98
C LEU A 99 -2.09 -4.40 -5.60
N TRP A 100 -1.88 -5.63 -5.14
CA TRP A 100 -0.91 -6.55 -5.73
C TRP A 100 -1.24 -6.86 -7.19
N ALA A 101 -2.50 -7.14 -7.50
CA ALA A 101 -2.93 -7.39 -8.87
C ALA A 101 -2.73 -6.17 -9.77
N LEU A 102 -3.06 -4.97 -9.27
CA LEU A 102 -2.81 -3.71 -9.96
C LEU A 102 -1.31 -3.45 -10.16
N SER A 103 -0.48 -3.71 -9.16
CA SER A 103 0.98 -3.57 -9.23
C SER A 103 1.57 -4.51 -10.27
N GLY A 104 1.17 -5.79 -10.27
CA GLY A 104 1.60 -6.77 -11.26
C GLY A 104 1.17 -6.43 -12.69
N ALA A 105 -0.03 -5.89 -12.86
CA ALA A 105 -0.59 -5.56 -14.18
C ALA A 105 -0.11 -4.21 -14.73
N LEU A 106 0.18 -3.23 -13.87
CA LEU A 106 0.45 -1.84 -14.28
C LEU A 106 1.84 -1.35 -13.88
N ALA A 107 2.23 -1.50 -12.60
CA ALA A 107 3.50 -0.97 -12.12
C ALA A 107 4.71 -1.77 -12.65
N MET A 108 4.66 -3.10 -12.60
CA MET A 108 5.76 -3.95 -13.07
C MET A 108 6.11 -3.74 -14.56
N PRO A 109 5.14 -3.60 -15.50
CA PRO A 109 5.43 -3.18 -16.86
C PRO A 109 6.18 -1.85 -16.96
N VAL A 110 5.78 -0.84 -16.19
CA VAL A 110 6.44 0.49 -16.17
C VAL A 110 7.88 0.39 -15.66
N MET A 111 8.16 -0.55 -14.75
CA MET A 111 9.51 -0.86 -14.28
C MET A 111 10.35 -1.66 -15.29
N GLY A 112 9.79 -2.02 -16.45
CA GLY A 112 10.46 -2.86 -17.45
C GLY A 112 10.47 -4.36 -17.10
N LEU A 113 9.74 -4.79 -16.07
CA LEU A 113 9.64 -6.21 -15.69
C LEU A 113 8.56 -6.96 -16.47
N GLY A 114 7.71 -6.25 -17.22
CA GLY A 114 6.59 -6.79 -17.99
C GLY A 114 5.39 -7.18 -17.11
N PHE A 115 4.31 -7.66 -17.74
CA PHE A 115 3.08 -8.06 -17.06
C PHE A 115 3.37 -9.18 -16.06
N PHE A 116 3.10 -8.94 -14.77
CA PHE A 116 3.42 -9.87 -13.67
C PHE A 116 4.86 -10.42 -13.73
N ALA A 117 5.82 -9.51 -13.90
CA ALA A 117 7.24 -9.82 -13.92
C ALA A 117 7.66 -10.86 -14.98
N ALA A 118 6.95 -10.93 -16.12
CA ALA A 118 7.24 -11.87 -17.21
C ALA A 118 8.68 -11.77 -17.75
N GLY A 119 9.29 -10.58 -17.70
CA GLY A 119 10.68 -10.35 -18.11
C GLY A 119 11.71 -10.52 -16.98
N ALA A 120 11.30 -10.84 -15.76
CA ALA A 120 12.23 -10.97 -14.64
C ALA A 120 12.91 -12.34 -14.62
N ALA A 121 14.24 -12.35 -14.46
CA ALA A 121 15.04 -13.59 -14.39
C ALA A 121 14.56 -14.58 -13.31
N ARG A 122 14.02 -14.06 -12.19
CA ARG A 122 13.45 -14.87 -11.09
C ARG A 122 11.98 -14.53 -10.87
N ARG A 123 11.17 -14.61 -11.93
CA ARG A 123 9.74 -14.28 -11.93
C ARG A 123 8.98 -14.79 -10.70
N GLY A 124 9.10 -16.08 -10.38
CA GLY A 124 8.38 -16.68 -9.24
C GLY A 124 8.70 -16.00 -7.90
N LEU A 125 9.97 -15.65 -7.68
CA LEU A 125 10.40 -14.94 -6.48
C LEU A 125 9.86 -13.51 -6.42
N VAL A 126 9.86 -12.79 -7.55
CA VAL A 126 9.32 -11.42 -7.63
C VAL A 126 7.81 -11.40 -7.38
N ILE A 127 7.07 -12.33 -7.98
CA ILE A 127 5.62 -12.46 -7.79
C ILE A 127 5.31 -12.76 -6.32
N LEU A 128 6.00 -13.74 -5.72
CA LEU A 128 5.78 -14.11 -4.32
C LEU A 128 6.17 -12.99 -3.37
N GLY A 129 7.33 -12.35 -3.58
CA GLY A 129 7.82 -11.25 -2.76
C GLY A 129 6.87 -10.05 -2.77
N SER A 130 6.42 -9.65 -3.97
CA SER A 130 5.42 -8.59 -4.10
C SER A 130 4.08 -8.97 -3.49
N LEU A 131 3.61 -10.21 -3.63
CA LEU A 131 2.37 -10.68 -3.01
C LEU A 131 2.44 -10.57 -1.48
N LEU A 132 3.52 -11.06 -0.88
CA LEU A 132 3.72 -11.00 0.57
C LEU A 132 3.79 -9.54 1.05
N ALA A 133 4.50 -8.67 0.33
CA ALA A 133 4.60 -7.25 0.68
C ALA A 133 3.21 -6.57 0.70
N HIS A 134 2.36 -6.85 -0.28
CA HIS A 134 1.01 -6.28 -0.34
C HIS A 134 0.04 -6.90 0.68
N ILE A 135 0.16 -8.20 0.97
CA ILE A 135 -0.59 -8.83 2.06
C ILE A 135 -0.22 -8.18 3.39
N VAL A 136 1.07 -7.96 3.65
CA VAL A 136 1.54 -7.28 4.87
C VAL A 136 1.03 -5.84 4.92
N TYR A 137 1.12 -5.10 3.82
CA TYR A 137 0.59 -3.73 3.74
C TYR A 137 -0.91 -3.70 4.09
N GLY A 138 -1.69 -4.57 3.44
CA GLY A 138 -3.12 -4.69 3.64
C GLY A 138 -3.48 -5.10 5.06
N ALA A 139 -2.80 -6.10 5.63
CA ALA A 139 -3.03 -6.57 6.98
C ALA A 139 -2.77 -5.48 8.03
N ILE A 140 -1.68 -4.72 7.90
CA ILE A 140 -1.37 -3.58 8.78
C ILE A 140 -2.48 -2.53 8.67
N LEU A 141 -2.83 -2.13 7.44
CA LEU A 141 -3.87 -1.14 7.19
C LEU A 141 -5.21 -1.55 7.78
N GLY A 142 -5.69 -2.76 7.47
CA GLY A 142 -7.00 -3.24 7.92
C GLY A 142 -7.10 -3.42 9.43
N SER A 143 -6.02 -3.91 10.06
CA SER A 143 -5.99 -4.12 11.52
C SER A 143 -6.00 -2.81 12.29
N ILE A 144 -5.29 -1.79 11.80
CA ILE A 144 -5.17 -0.50 12.50
C ILE A 144 -6.32 0.44 12.14
N ALA A 145 -6.82 0.45 10.90
CA ALA A 145 -7.90 1.35 10.48
C ALA A 145 -9.21 1.07 11.25
N GLY A 146 -9.58 -0.21 11.38
CA GLY A 146 -10.65 -0.75 12.25
C GLY A 146 -12.06 -0.15 12.10
N PRO A 147 -13.09 -0.80 12.68
CA PRO A 147 -14.44 -0.25 12.76
C PRO A 147 -14.46 0.95 13.71
N GLN A 148 -15.22 1.99 13.38
CA GLN A 148 -15.62 2.98 14.39
C GLN A 148 -16.65 2.37 15.33
N ALA A 149 -16.28 2.15 16.59
CA ALA A 149 -17.14 2.64 17.66
C ALA A 149 -17.02 4.17 17.56
N THR A 150 -17.95 4.82 16.85
CA THR A 150 -17.98 6.28 16.80
C THR A 150 -17.98 6.77 18.25
N ARG A 151 -16.93 7.46 18.69
CA ARG A 151 -16.88 8.08 20.02
C ARG A 151 -18.14 8.92 20.30
N VAL A 152 -18.78 9.43 19.24
CA VAL A 152 -20.07 10.12 19.27
C VAL A 152 -21.25 9.19 19.61
N ALA A 153 -21.28 7.94 19.13
CA ALA A 153 -22.31 6.97 19.49
C ALA A 153 -22.14 6.50 20.94
N GLN A 154 -20.91 6.23 21.36
CA GLN A 154 -20.61 5.78 22.72
C GLN A 154 -20.89 6.87 23.77
N VAL A 155 -20.47 8.12 23.52
CA VAL A 155 -20.79 9.27 24.39
C VAL A 155 -22.28 9.57 24.41
N ARG A 156 -23.02 9.29 23.33
CA ARG A 156 -24.47 9.49 23.25
C ARG A 156 -25.25 8.37 23.91
N GLU A 157 -24.74 7.15 23.95
CA GLU A 157 -25.28 6.04 24.74
C GLU A 157 -25.00 6.23 26.24
N GLU A 158 -23.78 6.60 26.61
CA GLU A 158 -23.42 6.94 28.01
C GLU A 158 -24.27 8.10 28.54
N ARG A 159 -24.56 9.12 27.72
CA ARG A 159 -25.49 10.22 28.08
C ARG A 159 -26.97 9.85 28.07
N ARG A 160 -27.36 8.72 27.49
CA ARG A 160 -28.75 8.22 27.51
C ARG A 160 -28.97 7.22 28.64
N ALA A 161 -27.90 6.64 29.17
CA ALA A 161 -27.90 5.71 30.30
C ALA A 161 -27.66 6.40 31.65
N ALA A 162 -27.37 7.71 31.66
CA ALA A 162 -27.27 8.58 32.83
C ALA A 162 -28.47 9.51 32.92
#